data_AF-A0A537Y5Q2-F1
#
_entry.id   AF-A0A537Y5Q2-F1
#
_cell.length_a   1.000
_cell.length_b   1.000
_cell.length_c   1.000
_cell.angle_alpha   90.00
_cell.angle_beta   90.00
_cell.angle_gamma   90.00
#
_symmetry.space_group_name_H-M   'P 1'
#
loop_
_entity.id
_entity.type
_entity.pdbx_description
1 polymer ?
#
loop_
_entity_poly.entity_id
_entity_poly.type
_entity_poly.pdbx_seq_one_letter_code
_entity_poly.pdbx_strand_id
1 'polypeptide(L)'
;MRDAGLDRAIDAAGGVAELARKIGIAQPSVSNWRRVPAQRVIAVEAATAVSRQRLRPDLYSEPAVQDDAIDPLDAARAREYALLAALLSCAPSTALLGQIANLEGDTTPLGRAHAALAEAASTALTAEVEREYFDLFVGLGRGELLPYASYYLTGFLHERPLSRLRGDLASLGIERAGTNLEPEDHAATLCEIMAGLATGRFPASPEVQRAFFEKHVAPWMGRLFADMESAASAKFYQSVGSLGRRFLEIEAEAFTFAN
;
A
#
# COMPACT_ATOMS: atom_id res chain seq x y z
N MET A 1 -4.62 -44.81 -7.01
CA MET A 1 -5.39 -43.98 -7.96
C MET A 1 -4.50 -42.82 -8.36
N ARG A 2 -4.40 -42.55 -9.67
CA ARG A 2 -3.65 -41.40 -10.20
C ARG A 2 -4.51 -40.15 -10.07
N ASP A 3 -3.89 -38.98 -10.02
CA ASP A 3 -4.61 -37.72 -10.07
C ASP A 3 -4.98 -37.34 -11.51
N ALA A 4 -6.00 -36.49 -11.64
CA ALA A 4 -6.53 -36.07 -12.93
C ALA A 4 -5.47 -35.37 -13.81
N GLY A 5 -4.49 -34.69 -13.18
CA GLY A 5 -3.37 -34.06 -13.87
C GLY A 5 -2.45 -35.07 -14.55
N LEU A 6 -2.07 -36.14 -13.84
CA LEU A 6 -1.25 -37.22 -14.40
C LEU A 6 -1.99 -38.00 -15.49
N ASP A 7 -3.26 -38.34 -15.28
CA ASP A 7 -4.04 -39.07 -16.29
C ASP A 7 -4.17 -38.26 -17.59
N ARG A 8 -4.44 -36.95 -17.49
CA ARG A 8 -4.50 -36.07 -18.66
C ARG A 8 -3.17 -35.97 -19.41
N ALA A 9 -2.05 -35.96 -18.67
CA ALA A 9 -0.72 -35.95 -19.27
C ALA A 9 -0.42 -37.26 -20.02
N ILE A 10 -0.82 -38.40 -19.46
CA ILE A 10 -0.64 -39.72 -20.06
C ILE A 10 -1.46 -39.81 -21.36
N ASP A 11 -2.72 -39.39 -21.32
CA ASP A 11 -3.59 -39.39 -22.50
C ASP A 11 -3.04 -38.49 -23.61
N ALA A 12 -2.64 -37.26 -23.27
CA ALA A 12 -2.05 -36.32 -24.21
C ALA A 12 -0.72 -36.79 -24.79
N ALA A 13 0.06 -37.57 -24.04
CA ALA A 13 1.31 -38.14 -24.51
C ALA A 13 1.11 -39.29 -25.51
N GLY A 14 -0.04 -39.97 -25.48
CA GLY A 14 -0.30 -41.21 -26.21
C GLY A 14 -0.05 -42.48 -25.39
N GLY A 15 -0.04 -42.37 -24.06
CA GLY A 15 0.15 -43.48 -23.12
C GLY A 15 1.41 -43.37 -22.28
N VAL A 16 1.53 -44.26 -21.28
CA VAL A 16 2.59 -44.22 -20.26
C VAL A 16 3.99 -44.40 -20.85
N ALA A 17 4.14 -45.28 -21.85
CA ALA A 17 5.42 -45.52 -22.52
C ALA A 17 5.86 -44.31 -23.35
N GLU A 18 4.92 -43.66 -24.06
CA GLU A 18 5.20 -42.47 -24.86
C GLU A 18 5.55 -41.26 -23.98
N LEU A 19 4.85 -41.08 -22.85
CA LEU A 19 5.20 -40.04 -21.89
C LEU A 19 6.62 -40.24 -21.35
N ALA A 20 6.97 -41.46 -20.94
CA ALA A 20 8.29 -41.80 -20.42
C ALA A 20 9.41 -41.54 -21.46
N ARG A 21 9.16 -41.92 -22.73
CA ARG A 21 10.07 -41.67 -23.86
C ARG A 21 10.28 -40.19 -24.10
N LYS A 22 9.19 -39.40 -24.14
CA LYS A 22 9.23 -37.95 -24.41
C LYS A 22 9.96 -37.16 -23.32
N ILE A 23 9.89 -37.59 -22.06
CA ILE A 23 10.55 -36.89 -20.94
C ILE A 23 11.89 -37.54 -20.51
N GLY A 24 12.36 -38.54 -21.26
CA GLY A 24 13.68 -39.15 -21.09
C GLY A 24 13.85 -39.96 -19.80
N ILE A 25 12.82 -40.70 -19.37
CA ILE A 25 12.90 -41.58 -18.19
C ILE A 25 12.40 -42.99 -18.47
N ALA A 26 12.69 -43.93 -17.57
CA ALA A 26 12.23 -45.30 -17.69
C ALA A 26 10.69 -45.39 -17.52
N GLN A 27 10.03 -46.21 -18.35
CA GLN A 27 8.58 -46.43 -18.30
C GLN A 27 8.06 -46.89 -16.92
N PRO A 28 8.78 -47.74 -16.15
CA PRO A 28 8.40 -48.08 -14.79
C PRO A 28 8.35 -46.87 -13.84
N SER A 29 9.16 -45.84 -14.08
CA SER A 29 9.17 -44.62 -13.27
C SER A 29 7.85 -43.85 -13.39
N VAL A 30 7.32 -43.69 -14.60
CA VAL A 30 6.01 -43.03 -14.84
C VAL A 30 4.87 -43.90 -14.30
N SER A 31 4.97 -45.22 -14.46
CA SER A 31 3.93 -46.15 -13.98
C SER A 31 3.68 -46.04 -12.48
N ASN A 32 4.76 -45.78 -11.72
CA ASN A 32 4.75 -45.61 -10.26
C ASN A 32 4.27 -44.24 -9.79
N TRP A 33 4.04 -43.28 -10.69
CA TRP A 33 3.54 -41.97 -10.30
C TRP A 33 2.08 -42.05 -9.88
N ARG A 34 1.77 -41.44 -8.73
CA ARG A 34 0.41 -41.10 -8.31
C ARG A 34 -0.02 -39.71 -8.77
N ARG A 35 0.97 -38.82 -8.95
CA ARG A 35 0.86 -37.45 -9.47
C ARG A 35 2.16 -37.06 -10.15
N VAL A 36 2.18 -36.01 -10.96
CA VAL A 36 3.41 -35.52 -11.60
C VAL A 36 4.38 -34.95 -10.53
N PRO A 37 5.62 -35.47 -10.40
CA PRO A 37 6.60 -34.93 -9.46
C PRO A 37 6.90 -33.46 -9.74
N ALA A 38 7.07 -32.64 -8.71
CA ALA A 38 7.28 -31.18 -8.84
C ALA A 38 8.40 -30.83 -9.81
N GLN A 39 9.55 -31.49 -9.65
CA GLN A 39 10.74 -31.36 -10.48
C GLN A 39 10.57 -31.80 -11.95
N ARG A 40 9.47 -32.50 -12.27
CA ARG A 40 9.19 -33.01 -13.62
C ARG A 40 8.05 -32.26 -14.32
N VAL A 41 7.37 -31.33 -13.65
CA VAL A 41 6.20 -30.63 -14.20
C VAL A 41 6.52 -29.90 -15.50
N ILE A 42 7.65 -29.19 -15.54
CA ILE A 42 8.08 -28.45 -16.74
C ILE A 42 8.37 -29.39 -17.92
N ALA A 43 9.03 -30.52 -17.66
CA ALA A 43 9.32 -31.52 -18.70
C ALA A 43 8.04 -32.20 -19.23
N VAL A 44 7.08 -32.47 -18.35
CA VAL A 44 5.78 -33.07 -18.73
C VAL A 44 4.92 -32.06 -19.50
N GLU A 45 4.88 -30.79 -19.08
CA GLU A 45 4.18 -29.72 -19.81
C GLU A 45 4.75 -29.56 -21.23
N ALA A 46 6.09 -29.50 -21.37
CA ALA A 46 6.74 -29.39 -22.66
C ALA A 46 6.43 -30.60 -23.58
N ALA A 47 6.33 -31.81 -23.01
CA ALA A 47 6.09 -33.05 -23.77
C ALA A 47 4.61 -33.28 -24.15
N THR A 48 3.67 -32.70 -23.40
CA THR A 48 2.23 -33.02 -23.50
C THR A 48 1.34 -31.82 -23.81
N ALA A 49 1.88 -30.60 -23.76
CA ALA A 49 1.15 -29.33 -23.81
C ALA A 49 0.05 -29.18 -22.73
N VAL A 50 0.04 -30.05 -21.71
CA VAL A 50 -0.86 -29.91 -20.57
C VAL A 50 -0.26 -28.89 -19.61
N SER A 51 -0.95 -27.77 -19.41
CA SER A 51 -0.51 -26.67 -18.53
C SER A 51 -0.11 -27.18 -17.14
N ARG A 52 1.01 -26.66 -16.63
CA ARG A 52 1.51 -26.90 -15.27
C ARG A 52 0.46 -26.64 -14.18
N GLN A 53 -0.46 -25.70 -14.41
CA GLN A 53 -1.58 -25.38 -13.51
C GLN A 53 -2.57 -26.55 -13.38
N ARG A 54 -2.74 -27.34 -14.45
CA ARG A 54 -3.56 -28.57 -14.41
C ARG A 54 -2.77 -29.78 -13.92
N LEU A 55 -1.47 -29.85 -14.21
CA LEU A 55 -0.61 -30.95 -13.77
C LEU A 55 -0.37 -30.93 -12.27
N ARG A 56 -0.18 -29.72 -11.70
CA ARG A 56 0.08 -29.49 -10.27
C ARG A 56 -0.60 -28.19 -9.81
N PRO A 57 -1.93 -28.19 -9.70
CA PRO A 57 -2.67 -27.04 -9.17
C PRO A 57 -2.23 -26.68 -7.75
N ASP A 58 -1.77 -27.64 -6.96
CA ASP A 58 -1.21 -27.41 -5.62
C ASP A 58 0.12 -26.62 -5.61
N LEU A 59 0.81 -26.52 -6.75
CA LEU A 59 2.06 -25.74 -6.87
C LEU A 59 1.94 -24.51 -7.77
N TYR A 60 1.00 -24.54 -8.74
CA TYR A 60 0.92 -23.55 -9.82
C TYR A 60 -0.45 -22.94 -10.00
N SER A 61 -1.45 -23.29 -9.17
CA SER A 61 -2.57 -22.38 -9.01
C SER A 61 -2.00 -21.14 -8.34
N GLU A 62 -1.91 -20.05 -9.09
CA GLU A 62 -1.89 -18.74 -8.46
C GLU A 62 -3.08 -18.71 -7.50
N PRO A 63 -2.94 -18.22 -6.26
CA PRO A 63 -4.13 -17.80 -5.54
C PRO A 63 -4.87 -16.93 -6.55
N ALA A 64 -6.11 -17.28 -6.86
CA ALA A 64 -6.93 -16.46 -7.73
C ALA A 64 -6.81 -15.06 -7.15
N VAL A 65 -6.07 -14.18 -7.83
CA VAL A 65 -6.20 -12.75 -7.59
C VAL A 65 -7.63 -12.54 -8.04
N GLN A 66 -8.54 -12.56 -7.07
CA GLN A 66 -9.90 -12.19 -7.30
C GLN A 66 -9.77 -10.84 -7.99
N ASP A 67 -10.35 -10.73 -9.18
CA ASP A 67 -10.61 -9.47 -9.83
C ASP A 67 -11.72 -8.79 -9.01
N ASP A 68 -11.45 -8.59 -7.73
CA ASP A 68 -12.28 -7.88 -6.79
C ASP A 68 -11.99 -6.43 -7.11
N ALA A 69 -12.93 -5.81 -7.82
CA ALA A 69 -13.01 -4.37 -7.83
C ALA A 69 -12.83 -3.88 -6.39
N ILE A 70 -11.78 -3.08 -6.14
CA ILE A 70 -11.44 -2.55 -4.82
C ILE A 70 -12.73 -2.04 -4.20
N ASP A 71 -13.03 -2.47 -2.97
CA ASP A 71 -14.20 -2.01 -2.22
C ASP A 71 -14.27 -0.46 -2.34
N PRO A 72 -15.40 0.12 -2.78
CA PRO A 72 -15.55 1.57 -2.87
C PRO A 72 -15.08 2.33 -1.62
N LEU A 73 -15.23 1.74 -0.43
CA LEU A 73 -14.72 2.30 0.81
C LEU A 73 -13.19 2.34 0.82
N ASP A 74 -12.53 1.22 0.52
CA ASP A 74 -11.07 1.15 0.43
C ASP A 74 -10.51 2.04 -0.67
N ALA A 75 -11.21 2.16 -1.81
CA ALA A 75 -10.86 3.10 -2.87
C ALA A 75 -10.99 4.57 -2.41
N ALA A 76 -11.94 4.89 -1.53
CA ALA A 76 -12.05 6.22 -0.93
C ALA A 76 -10.92 6.47 0.08
N ARG A 77 -10.67 5.52 0.99
CA ARG A 77 -9.57 5.58 1.97
C ARG A 77 -8.22 5.76 1.28
N ALA A 78 -7.96 4.99 0.24
CA ALA A 78 -6.73 5.08 -0.54
C ALA A 78 -6.51 6.45 -1.18
N ARG A 79 -7.57 7.05 -1.74
CA ARG A 79 -7.50 8.38 -2.36
C ARG A 79 -7.19 9.47 -1.33
N GLU A 80 -7.78 9.36 -0.14
CA GLU A 80 -7.53 10.31 0.95
C GLU A 80 -6.08 10.23 1.45
N TYR A 81 -5.57 9.03 1.69
CA TYR A 81 -4.16 8.82 2.01
C TYR A 81 -3.22 9.30 0.90
N ALA A 82 -3.56 9.07 -0.37
CA ALA A 82 -2.74 9.53 -1.50
C ALA A 82 -2.70 11.06 -1.59
N LEU A 83 -3.82 11.74 -1.32
CA LEU A 83 -3.88 13.20 -1.25
C LEU A 83 -2.98 13.74 -0.12
N LEU A 84 -3.10 13.18 1.08
CA LEU A 84 -2.25 13.57 2.22
C LEU A 84 -0.77 13.29 1.94
N ALA A 85 -0.44 12.13 1.36
CA ALA A 85 0.91 11.80 0.94
C ALA A 85 1.48 12.84 -0.02
N ALA A 86 0.73 13.22 -1.06
CA ALA A 86 1.16 14.21 -2.03
C ALA A 86 1.43 15.58 -1.38
N LEU A 87 0.52 16.02 -0.52
CA LEU A 87 0.62 17.33 0.16
C LEU A 87 1.74 17.39 1.22
N LEU A 88 2.09 16.26 1.82
CA LEU A 88 3.15 16.17 2.83
C LEU A 88 4.54 15.94 2.20
N SER A 89 4.61 15.35 1.01
CA SER A 89 5.88 15.00 0.35
C SER A 89 6.61 16.22 -0.23
N CYS A 90 5.87 17.18 -0.77
CA CYS A 90 6.41 18.42 -1.31
C CYS A 90 5.32 19.49 -1.41
N ALA A 91 5.74 20.73 -1.66
CA ALA A 91 4.81 21.81 -1.95
C ALA A 91 3.96 21.50 -3.21
N PRO A 92 2.62 21.66 -3.16
CA PRO A 92 1.76 21.35 -4.29
C PRO A 92 1.99 22.30 -5.46
N SER A 93 2.12 21.73 -6.66
CA SER A 93 2.20 22.51 -7.90
C SER A 93 0.88 23.24 -8.20
N THR A 94 0.93 24.25 -9.07
CA THR A 94 -0.27 24.94 -9.57
C THR A 94 -1.31 23.97 -10.15
N ALA A 95 -0.86 22.90 -10.82
CA ALA A 95 -1.76 21.89 -11.37
C ALA A 95 -2.49 21.11 -10.26
N LEU A 96 -1.77 20.70 -9.21
CA LEU A 96 -2.35 20.00 -8.07
C LEU A 96 -3.30 20.92 -7.27
N LEU A 97 -2.91 22.17 -7.04
CA LEU A 97 -3.80 23.17 -6.42
C LEU A 97 -5.08 23.36 -7.22
N GLY A 98 -4.98 23.43 -8.55
CA GLY A 98 -6.14 23.49 -9.44
C GLY A 98 -7.05 22.26 -9.35
N GLN A 99 -6.48 21.06 -9.17
CA GLN A 99 -7.27 19.84 -8.95
C GLN A 99 -7.96 19.86 -7.58
N ILE A 100 -7.27 20.28 -6.53
CA ILE A 100 -7.80 20.37 -5.17
C ILE A 100 -8.93 21.40 -5.08
N ALA A 101 -8.81 22.52 -5.82
CA ALA A 101 -9.85 23.55 -5.88
C ALA A 101 -11.19 23.05 -6.46
N ASN A 102 -11.19 21.90 -7.14
CA ASN A 102 -12.40 21.26 -7.68
C ASN A 102 -12.95 20.15 -6.78
N LEU A 103 -12.38 19.93 -5.59
CA LEU A 103 -12.95 18.96 -4.65
C LEU A 103 -14.34 19.40 -4.19
N GLU A 104 -15.28 18.47 -4.22
CA GLU A 104 -16.62 18.68 -3.69
C GLU A 104 -16.66 18.26 -2.22
N GLY A 105 -17.30 19.10 -1.41
CA GLY A 105 -17.62 18.77 -0.02
C GLY A 105 -19.10 18.50 0.19
N ASP A 106 -19.43 17.92 1.33
CA ASP A 106 -20.82 17.68 1.77
C ASP A 106 -21.04 18.16 3.22
N THR A 107 -22.19 17.79 3.79
CA THR A 107 -22.56 18.19 5.17
C THR A 107 -21.92 17.33 6.25
N THR A 108 -21.13 16.33 5.90
CA THR A 108 -20.36 15.54 6.86
C THR A 108 -19.17 16.34 7.38
N PRO A 109 -18.58 15.97 8.53
CA PRO A 109 -17.36 16.62 9.01
C PRO A 109 -16.19 16.52 8.02
N LEU A 110 -16.04 15.40 7.33
CA LEU A 110 -14.98 15.21 6.34
C LEU A 110 -15.24 16.03 5.07
N GLY A 111 -16.47 16.01 4.56
CA GLY A 111 -16.84 16.81 3.39
C GLY A 111 -16.71 18.32 3.62
N ARG A 112 -16.99 18.82 4.83
CA ARG A 112 -16.67 20.22 5.19
C ARG A 112 -15.17 20.51 5.16
N ALA A 113 -14.33 19.56 5.58
CA ALA A 113 -12.88 19.72 5.52
C ALA A 113 -12.37 19.71 4.06
N HIS A 114 -12.94 18.87 3.18
CA HIS A 114 -12.67 18.92 1.74
C HIS A 114 -13.07 20.27 1.14
N ALA A 115 -14.25 20.80 1.46
CA ALA A 115 -14.69 22.12 0.98
C ALA A 115 -13.74 23.25 1.45
N ALA A 116 -13.28 23.19 2.71
CA ALA A 116 -12.33 24.17 3.24
C ALA A 116 -10.97 24.09 2.54
N LEU A 117 -10.48 22.87 2.25
CA LEU A 117 -9.25 22.66 1.49
C LEU A 117 -9.40 23.15 0.04
N ALA A 118 -10.55 22.90 -0.60
CA ALA A 118 -10.84 23.37 -1.95
C ALA A 118 -10.83 24.90 -2.02
N GLU A 119 -11.43 25.59 -1.05
CA GLU A 119 -11.43 27.05 -0.97
C GLU A 119 -10.03 27.63 -0.68
N ALA A 120 -9.26 26.97 0.19
CA ALA A 120 -7.87 27.34 0.41
C ALA A 120 -7.04 27.20 -0.88
N ALA A 121 -7.28 26.15 -1.66
CA ALA A 121 -6.60 25.93 -2.94
C ALA A 121 -7.05 26.91 -4.04
N SER A 122 -8.33 27.31 -4.06
CA SER A 122 -8.90 28.22 -5.06
C SER A 122 -8.33 29.65 -4.95
N THR A 123 -7.95 30.04 -3.73
CA THR A 123 -7.40 31.36 -3.40
C THR A 123 -5.89 31.37 -3.25
N ALA A 124 -5.23 30.21 -3.24
CA ALA A 124 -3.80 30.07 -3.03
C ALA A 124 -2.96 30.55 -4.22
N LEU A 125 -1.89 31.29 -3.93
CA LEU A 125 -0.81 31.54 -4.86
C LEU A 125 0.28 30.48 -4.68
N THR A 126 0.67 29.79 -5.76
CA THR A 126 1.64 28.68 -5.70
C THR A 126 2.95 29.08 -4.99
N ALA A 127 3.50 30.26 -5.29
CA ALA A 127 4.72 30.74 -4.66
C ALA A 127 4.57 30.99 -3.14
N GLU A 128 3.37 31.35 -2.67
CA GLU A 128 3.11 31.51 -1.23
C GLU A 128 3.00 30.15 -0.53
N VAL A 129 2.37 29.17 -1.18
CA VAL A 129 2.26 27.80 -0.65
C VAL A 129 3.64 27.11 -0.63
N GLU A 130 4.49 27.34 -1.64
CA GLU A 130 5.87 26.86 -1.64
C GLU A 130 6.68 27.43 -0.47
N ARG A 131 6.52 28.73 -0.19
CA ARG A 131 7.16 29.37 0.96
C ARG A 131 6.62 28.84 2.28
N GLU A 132 5.30 28.69 2.39
CA GLU A 132 4.64 28.11 3.55
C GLU A 132 5.15 26.68 3.82
N TYR A 133 5.22 25.83 2.79
CA TYR A 133 5.77 24.47 2.91
C TYR A 133 7.22 24.50 3.39
N PHE A 134 8.03 25.39 2.83
CA PHE A 134 9.41 25.56 3.27
C PHE A 134 9.47 25.94 4.76
N ASP A 135 8.72 26.96 5.19
CA ASP A 135 8.72 27.42 6.58
C ASP A 135 8.21 26.31 7.55
N LEU A 136 7.21 25.54 7.14
CA LEU A 136 6.64 24.46 7.94
C LEU A 136 7.55 23.24 8.07
N PHE A 137 8.11 22.71 6.98
CA PHE A 137 8.72 21.38 6.98
C PHE A 137 10.24 21.38 6.76
N VAL A 138 10.78 22.43 6.15
CA VAL A 138 12.20 22.48 5.74
C VAL A 138 12.98 23.44 6.63
N GLY A 139 12.63 24.72 6.57
CA GLY A 139 13.25 25.83 7.28
C GLY A 139 14.73 26.04 6.95
N LEU A 140 15.31 27.10 7.53
CA LEU A 140 16.76 27.28 7.53
C LEU A 140 17.37 26.51 8.71
N GLY A 141 17.50 25.20 8.51
CA GLY A 141 18.05 24.25 9.48
C GLY A 141 16.98 23.34 10.08
N ARG A 142 15.82 23.89 10.41
CA ARG A 142 14.67 23.10 10.89
C ARG A 142 13.35 23.82 10.59
N GLY A 143 12.39 23.10 10.03
CA GLY A 143 11.01 23.57 9.89
C GLY A 143 10.30 23.72 11.23
N GLU A 144 9.19 24.45 11.23
CA GLU A 144 8.28 24.58 12.38
C GLU A 144 7.81 23.20 12.87
N LEU A 145 7.58 22.28 11.94
CA LEU A 145 7.15 20.90 12.15
C LEU A 145 8.19 19.91 11.63
N LEU A 146 8.28 18.76 12.30
CA LEU A 146 9.09 17.62 11.86
C LEU A 146 8.18 16.41 11.68
N PRO A 147 7.71 16.12 10.47
CA PRO A 147 6.64 15.16 10.20
C PRO A 147 7.13 13.70 10.25
N TYR A 148 7.84 13.33 11.32
CA TYR A 148 8.43 12.01 11.53
C TYR A 148 7.90 11.37 12.81
N ALA A 149 7.53 10.09 12.73
CA ALA A 149 7.05 9.35 13.90
C ALA A 149 8.08 9.32 15.03
N SER A 150 9.35 9.09 14.71
CA SER A 150 10.45 9.09 15.68
C SER A 150 10.51 10.42 16.46
N TYR A 151 10.40 11.55 15.76
CA TYR A 151 10.41 12.86 16.40
C TYR A 151 9.21 13.07 17.31
N TYR A 152 7.99 12.81 16.84
CA TYR A 152 6.78 13.01 17.64
C TYR A 152 6.68 12.07 18.84
N LEU A 153 7.23 10.86 18.75
CA LEU A 153 7.15 9.86 19.81
C LEU A 153 8.31 9.95 20.81
N THR A 154 9.46 10.46 20.41
CA THR A 154 10.69 10.41 21.24
C THR A 154 11.41 11.75 21.39
N GLY A 155 11.09 12.74 20.55
CA GLY A 155 11.78 14.03 20.47
C GLY A 155 13.03 14.00 19.58
N PHE A 156 13.40 12.85 19.00
CA PHE A 156 14.61 12.69 18.18
C PHE A 156 14.32 11.89 16.91
N LEU A 157 15.01 12.23 15.82
CA LEU A 157 14.94 11.50 14.55
C LEU A 157 15.72 10.19 14.60
N HIS A 158 15.36 9.24 13.74
CA HIS A 158 16.05 7.96 13.55
C HIS A 158 16.09 7.04 14.79
N GLU A 159 15.12 7.21 15.68
CA GLU A 159 15.02 6.45 16.91
C GLU A 159 14.32 5.09 16.74
N ARG A 160 14.12 4.40 17.87
CA ARG A 160 13.45 3.09 17.95
C ARG A 160 12.14 2.96 17.14
N PRO A 161 11.25 3.97 17.03
CA PRO A 161 10.06 3.85 16.19
C PRO A 161 10.37 3.51 14.74
N LEU A 162 11.37 4.17 14.13
CA LEU A 162 11.79 3.90 12.75
C LEU A 162 12.35 2.48 12.59
N SER A 163 13.16 2.01 13.55
CA SER A 163 13.67 0.64 13.52
C SER A 163 12.56 -0.41 13.58
N ARG A 164 11.49 -0.16 14.35
CA ARG A 164 10.33 -1.07 14.42
C ARG A 164 9.53 -1.05 13.13
N LEU A 165 9.31 0.14 12.56
CA LEU A 165 8.65 0.30 11.27
C LEU A 165 9.36 -0.51 10.18
N ARG A 166 10.69 -0.41 10.07
CA ARG A 166 11.47 -1.21 9.10
C ARG A 166 11.29 -2.71 9.25
N GLY A 167 11.20 -3.21 10.49
CA GLY A 167 10.94 -4.63 10.74
C GLY A 167 9.57 -5.10 10.25
N ASP A 168 8.54 -4.27 10.44
CA ASP A 168 7.20 -4.58 9.96
C ASP A 168 7.10 -4.43 8.43
N LEU A 169 7.71 -3.40 7.83
CA LEU A 169 7.78 -3.23 6.38
C LEU A 169 8.46 -4.43 5.70
N ALA A 170 9.57 -4.91 6.26
CA ALA A 170 10.24 -6.11 5.77
C ALA A 170 9.34 -7.36 5.85
N SER A 171 8.52 -7.47 6.90
CA SER A 171 7.56 -8.57 7.07
C SER A 171 6.41 -8.49 6.05
N LEU A 172 6.08 -7.29 5.57
CA LEU A 172 5.09 -7.02 4.53
C LEU A 172 5.68 -7.04 3.10
N GLY A 173 6.99 -7.22 2.96
CA GLY A 173 7.67 -7.12 1.66
C GLY A 173 7.65 -5.73 1.04
N ILE A 174 7.48 -4.68 1.87
CA ILE A 174 7.48 -3.29 1.43
C ILE A 174 8.89 -2.73 1.56
N GLU A 175 9.42 -2.21 0.46
CA GLU A 175 10.77 -1.65 0.39
C GLU A 175 10.74 -0.17 0.01
N ARG A 176 11.73 0.57 0.52
CA ARG A 176 11.92 1.98 0.16
C ARG A 176 12.45 2.07 -1.28
N ALA A 177 11.87 2.97 -2.08
CA ALA A 177 12.43 3.30 -3.38
C ALA A 177 13.83 3.92 -3.23
N GLY A 178 14.80 3.45 -4.02
CA GLY A 178 16.21 3.89 -3.92
C GLY A 178 16.45 5.39 -4.18
N THR A 179 15.49 6.08 -4.79
CA THR A 179 15.54 7.53 -5.05
C THR A 179 15.00 8.38 -3.91
N ASN A 180 14.19 7.82 -3.01
CA ASN A 180 13.70 8.54 -1.84
C ASN A 180 14.84 8.58 -0.81
N LEU A 181 15.16 9.76 -0.26
CA LEU A 181 16.15 9.92 0.81
C LEU A 181 15.50 9.98 2.19
N GLU A 182 14.20 10.26 2.25
CA GLU A 182 13.46 10.41 3.50
C GLU A 182 13.41 9.10 4.29
N PRO A 183 13.54 9.17 5.62
CA PRO A 183 13.19 8.08 6.53
C PRO A 183 11.78 7.56 6.29
N GLU A 184 11.61 6.26 6.43
CA GLU A 184 10.33 5.58 6.18
C GLU A 184 9.24 6.00 7.18
N ASP A 185 9.62 6.59 8.32
CA ASP A 185 8.69 7.10 9.34
C ASP A 185 8.21 8.54 9.09
N HIS A 186 8.53 9.10 7.92
CA HIS A 186 7.93 10.34 7.44
C HIS A 186 6.41 10.17 7.20
N ALA A 187 5.61 11.16 7.59
CA ALA A 187 4.15 11.13 7.51
C ALA A 187 3.67 10.82 6.09
N ALA A 188 4.26 11.46 5.07
CA ALA A 188 3.91 11.21 3.68
C ALA A 188 4.13 9.76 3.27
N THR A 189 5.26 9.16 3.66
CA THR A 189 5.58 7.76 3.34
C THR A 189 4.61 6.80 4.03
N LEU A 190 4.23 7.07 5.27
CA LEU A 190 3.22 6.28 5.97
C LEU A 190 1.84 6.40 5.31
N CYS A 191 1.46 7.59 4.82
CA CYS A 191 0.25 7.75 4.01
C CYS A 191 0.33 6.96 2.69
N GLU A 192 1.45 6.97 1.96
CA GLU A 192 1.63 6.16 0.74
C GLU A 192 1.50 4.65 1.00
N ILE A 193 2.04 4.20 2.14
CA ILE A 193 1.93 2.80 2.58
C ILE A 193 0.47 2.47 2.85
N MET A 194 -0.25 3.28 3.62
CA MET A 194 -1.67 3.07 3.89
C MET A 194 -2.54 3.11 2.63
N ALA A 195 -2.25 4.00 1.68
CA ALA A 195 -2.90 3.98 0.36
C ALA A 195 -2.62 2.68 -0.41
N GLY A 196 -1.39 2.17 -0.35
CA GLY A 196 -1.01 0.89 -0.95
C GLY A 196 -1.67 -0.32 -0.29
N LEU A 197 -1.84 -0.30 1.03
CA LEU A 197 -2.56 -1.32 1.79
C LEU A 197 -4.06 -1.31 1.44
N ALA A 198 -4.69 -0.13 1.43
CA ALA A 198 -6.11 0.01 1.10
C ALA A 198 -6.43 -0.39 -0.36
N THR A 199 -5.55 -0.06 -1.32
CA THR A 199 -5.73 -0.50 -2.72
C THR A 199 -5.41 -1.97 -2.97
N GLY A 200 -4.91 -2.71 -1.98
CA GLY A 200 -4.40 -4.08 -2.15
C GLY A 200 -3.09 -4.17 -2.94
N ARG A 201 -2.47 -3.03 -3.32
CA ARG A 201 -1.13 -3.00 -3.95
C ARG A 201 -0.08 -3.65 -3.04
N PHE A 202 -0.23 -3.48 -1.73
CA PHE A 202 0.50 -4.24 -0.72
C PHE A 202 -0.46 -5.27 -0.11
N PRO A 203 -0.35 -6.56 -0.49
CA PRO A 203 -1.28 -7.58 0.00
C PRO A 203 -1.23 -7.70 1.52
N ALA A 204 -2.34 -7.38 2.18
CA ALA A 204 -2.48 -7.44 3.63
C ALA A 204 -3.94 -7.67 4.01
N SER A 205 -4.19 -8.50 5.03
CA SER A 205 -5.54 -8.66 5.58
C SER A 205 -6.00 -7.39 6.32
N PRO A 206 -7.31 -7.16 6.50
CA PRO A 206 -7.82 -6.01 7.25
C PRO A 206 -7.21 -5.88 8.65
N GLU A 207 -6.94 -7.00 9.33
CA GLU A 207 -6.31 -7.01 10.66
C GLU A 207 -4.86 -6.52 10.62
N VAL A 208 -4.14 -6.85 9.54
CA VAL A 208 -2.77 -6.36 9.33
C VAL A 208 -2.78 -4.87 9.02
N GLN A 209 -3.73 -4.38 8.20
CA GLN A 209 -3.89 -2.94 7.95
C GLN A 209 -4.17 -2.18 9.25
N ARG A 210 -5.10 -2.69 10.07
CA ARG A 210 -5.41 -2.13 11.39
C ARG A 210 -4.18 -2.10 12.29
N ALA A 211 -3.50 -3.24 12.42
CA ALA A 211 -2.32 -3.34 13.28
C ALA A 211 -1.21 -2.38 12.84
N PHE A 212 -1.02 -2.20 11.53
CA PHE A 212 -0.07 -1.22 11.00
C PHE A 212 -0.48 0.22 11.36
N PHE A 213 -1.74 0.58 11.15
CA PHE A 213 -2.27 1.90 11.48
C PHE A 213 -2.13 2.22 12.98
N GLU A 214 -2.59 1.32 13.85
CA GLU A 214 -2.54 1.48 15.31
C GLU A 214 -1.11 1.61 15.84
N LYS A 215 -0.15 0.92 15.20
CA LYS A 215 1.24 0.89 15.65
C LYS A 215 2.06 2.07 15.11
N HIS A 216 1.86 2.47 13.86
CA HIS A 216 2.76 3.39 13.16
C HIS A 216 2.15 4.74 12.78
N VAL A 217 0.82 4.87 12.81
CA VAL A 217 0.12 6.07 12.33
C VAL A 217 -0.63 6.76 13.47
N ALA A 218 -1.58 6.06 14.08
CA ALA A 218 -2.47 6.59 15.12
C ALA A 218 -1.76 7.25 16.32
N PRO A 219 -0.61 6.74 16.83
CA PRO A 219 -0.02 7.26 18.07
C PRO A 219 0.48 8.70 18.00
N TRP A 220 0.67 9.25 16.81
CA TRP A 220 1.36 10.53 16.64
C TRP A 220 0.81 11.40 15.51
N MET A 221 0.31 10.82 14.43
CA MET A 221 0.00 11.59 13.21
C MET A 221 -1.21 12.51 13.40
N GLY A 222 -2.15 12.16 14.29
CA GLY A 222 -3.22 13.08 14.71
C GLY A 222 -2.70 14.33 15.43
N ARG A 223 -1.61 14.21 16.21
CA ARG A 223 -0.95 15.37 16.83
C ARG A 223 -0.21 16.21 15.79
N LEU A 224 0.48 15.59 14.83
CA LEU A 224 1.09 16.31 13.71
C LEU A 224 0.08 17.21 13.00
N PHE A 225 -1.10 16.68 12.67
CA PHE A 225 -2.13 17.45 11.99
C PHE A 225 -2.74 18.55 12.86
N ALA A 226 -2.87 18.33 14.18
CA ALA A 226 -3.29 19.38 15.12
C ALA A 226 -2.25 20.51 15.25
N ASP A 227 -0.95 20.17 15.29
CA ASP A 227 0.12 21.15 15.30
C ASP A 227 0.16 21.94 13.97
N MET A 228 -0.07 21.26 12.84
CA MET A 228 -0.19 21.89 11.52
C MET A 228 -1.38 22.86 11.42
N GLU A 229 -2.52 22.50 11.99
CA GLU A 229 -3.72 23.35 12.06
C GLU A 229 -3.46 24.64 12.86
N SER A 230 -2.51 24.61 13.81
CA SER A 230 -2.20 25.73 14.72
C SER A 230 -0.84 26.40 14.47
N ALA A 231 -0.08 25.94 13.48
CA ALA A 231 1.23 26.47 13.15
C ALA A 231 1.16 27.93 12.70
N ALA A 232 2.11 28.74 13.16
CA ALA A 232 2.15 30.18 12.92
C ALA A 232 2.33 30.51 11.44
N SER A 233 3.08 29.68 10.72
CA SER A 233 3.35 29.86 9.29
C SER A 233 2.23 29.32 8.40
N ALA A 234 1.32 28.51 8.96
CA ALA A 234 0.29 27.82 8.18
C ALA A 234 -0.84 28.77 7.76
N LYS A 235 -1.22 28.66 6.49
CA LYS A 235 -2.38 29.29 5.84
C LYS A 235 -3.12 28.24 5.02
N PHE A 236 -2.50 27.75 3.94
CA PHE A 236 -3.05 26.65 3.15
C PHE A 236 -3.01 25.34 3.95
N TYR A 237 -1.88 25.05 4.61
CA TYR A 237 -1.69 23.83 5.40
C TYR A 237 -2.54 23.79 6.69
N GLN A 238 -3.17 24.89 7.12
CA GLN A 238 -4.20 24.81 8.16
C GLN A 238 -5.37 23.92 7.73
N SER A 239 -5.80 24.08 6.47
CA SER A 239 -6.87 23.25 5.90
C SER A 239 -6.43 21.78 5.72
N VAL A 240 -5.16 21.54 5.39
CA VAL A 240 -4.55 20.20 5.32
C VAL A 240 -4.49 19.55 6.71
N GLY A 241 -4.11 20.30 7.74
CA GLY A 241 -4.12 19.87 9.14
C GLY A 241 -5.53 19.47 9.59
N SER A 242 -6.52 20.32 9.31
CA SER A 242 -7.91 20.04 9.67
C SER A 242 -8.44 18.78 8.98
N LEU A 243 -8.18 18.63 7.67
CA LEU A 243 -8.56 17.46 6.88
C LEU A 243 -7.90 16.18 7.41
N GLY A 244 -6.57 16.18 7.54
CA GLY A 244 -5.81 15.02 8.00
C GLY A 244 -6.22 14.56 9.39
N ARG A 245 -6.46 15.51 10.32
CA ARG A 245 -6.96 15.19 11.66
C ARG A 245 -8.34 14.53 11.59
N ARG A 246 -9.27 15.10 10.82
CA ARG A 246 -10.64 14.56 10.69
C ARG A 246 -10.67 13.18 10.05
N PHE A 247 -9.85 12.98 9.02
CA PHE A 247 -9.72 11.68 8.37
C PHE A 247 -9.17 10.63 9.33
N LEU A 248 -8.10 10.92 10.08
CA LEU A 248 -7.56 9.95 11.05
C LEU A 248 -8.51 9.63 12.20
N GLU A 249 -9.34 10.58 12.63
CA GLU A 249 -10.41 10.33 13.61
C GLU A 249 -11.40 9.27 13.07
N ILE A 250 -11.88 9.46 11.82
CA ILE A 250 -12.80 8.53 11.15
C ILE A 250 -12.15 7.17 10.92
N GLU A 251 -10.90 7.16 10.46
CA GLU A 251 -10.15 5.96 10.17
C GLU A 251 -9.92 5.11 11.43
N ALA A 252 -9.55 5.74 12.54
CA ALA A 252 -9.39 5.08 13.82
C ALA A 252 -10.71 4.43 14.28
N GLU A 253 -11.83 5.15 14.13
CA GLU A 253 -13.16 4.62 14.46
C GLU A 253 -13.55 3.45 13.54
N ALA A 254 -13.31 3.55 12.23
CA ALA A 254 -13.60 2.49 11.27
C ALA A 254 -12.86 1.17 11.61
N PHE A 255 -11.60 1.26 12.03
CA PHE A 255 -10.82 0.10 12.46
C PHE A 255 -11.30 -0.56 13.75
N THR A 256 -12.14 0.10 14.55
CA THR A 256 -12.79 -0.53 15.71
C THR A 256 -13.98 -1.40 15.35
N PHE A 257 -14.62 -1.16 14.19
CA PHE A 257 -15.81 -1.87 13.73
C PHE A 257 -15.52 -3.04 12.78
N ALA A 258 -14.33 -3.06 12.16
CA ALA A 258 -13.85 -4.19 11.37
C ALA A 258 -13.41 -5.33 12.32
N ASN A 259 -14.34 -6.24 12.65
CA ASN A 259 -14.15 -7.47 13.43
C ASN A 259 -14.63 -8.69 12.64
#